data_AF-A0A3D2QDP4-F1
#
_entry.id   AF-A0A3D2QDP4-F1
#
_cell.length_a   1.000
_cell.length_b   1.000
_cell.length_c   1.000
_cell.angle_alpha   90.00
_cell.angle_beta   90.00
_cell.angle_gamma   90.00
#
_symmetry.space_group_name_H-M   'P 1'
#
loop_
_entity.id
_entity.type
_entity.pdbx_description
1 polymer ?
#
loop_
_entity_poly.entity_id
_entity_poly.type
_entity_poly.pdbx_seq_one_letter_code
_entity_poly.pdbx_strand_id
1 'polypeptide(L)'
;MEYHKSVFFIRKGCDMSRLGIIDTHAHLDDGRFDADRAEVIGRLSRDMEAVITQGTTYGTSVASVRLAEQYDFIYAAVGWHPEDLAGIRDERYLADIERLAREHEKVVAIGEIGLDYYWKENLPRDVQLLRLHQQCELAASLDLPAVIHDREAHGDCLEFVQKEMPKGLRMVFHCFSGSLEMARELWKRGIYTG
;
A
#
# COMPACT_ATOMS: atom_id res chain seq x y z
N MET A 1 23.89 11.05 9.44
CA MET A 1 23.71 9.58 9.34
C MET A 1 22.24 9.38 9.01
N GLU A 2 21.91 9.43 7.72
CA GLU A 2 20.54 9.31 7.23
C GLU A 2 20.18 7.82 7.14
N TYR A 3 19.14 7.43 7.87
CA TYR A 3 18.50 6.14 7.72
C TYR A 3 17.48 6.26 6.57
N HIS A 4 17.86 5.86 5.36
CA HIS A 4 16.89 5.68 4.28
C HIS A 4 15.93 4.55 4.65
N LYS A 5 14.66 4.88 4.86
CA LYS A 5 13.56 3.92 4.99
C LYS A 5 13.25 3.36 3.60
N SER A 6 14.02 2.37 3.19
CA SER A 6 13.75 1.56 2.01
C SER A 6 13.50 0.14 2.47
N VAL A 7 12.25 -0.29 2.37
CA VAL A 7 11.76 -1.65 2.71
C VAL A 7 12.51 -2.75 1.96
N PHE A 8 13.21 -2.41 0.88
CA PHE A 8 14.01 -3.35 0.09
C PHE A 8 15.35 -3.78 0.72
N PHE A 9 15.74 -3.27 1.88
CA PHE A 9 16.94 -3.72 2.59
C PHE A 9 16.64 -3.95 4.08
N ILE A 10 15.86 -5.00 4.37
CA ILE A 10 15.86 -5.60 5.71
C ILE A 10 17.29 -6.11 6.00
N ARG A 11 17.81 -5.72 7.16
CA ARG A 11 19.22 -5.81 7.57
C ARG A 11 19.70 -7.26 7.74
N LYS A 12 21.01 -7.43 7.57
CA LYS A 12 21.81 -8.64 7.82
C LYS A 12 21.45 -9.36 9.13
N GLY A 13 20.94 -10.58 8.98
CA GLY A 13 20.65 -11.51 10.06
C GLY A 13 19.55 -12.48 9.64
N CYS A 14 19.73 -13.13 8.48
CA CYS A 14 18.76 -14.08 7.97
C CYS A 14 18.76 -15.30 8.91
N ASP A 15 17.70 -15.42 9.71
CA ASP A 15 17.35 -16.69 10.33
C ASP A 15 16.98 -17.65 9.19
N MET A 16 17.82 -18.67 8.99
CA MET A 16 17.70 -19.68 7.94
C MET A 16 16.39 -20.49 8.02
N SER A 17 15.54 -20.23 9.02
CA SER A 17 14.20 -20.83 9.15
C SER A 17 13.13 -20.20 8.26
N ARG A 18 13.30 -18.97 7.77
CA ARG A 18 12.31 -18.27 6.93
C ARG A 18 12.65 -18.38 5.45
N LEU A 19 11.65 -18.56 4.58
CA LEU A 19 11.84 -18.83 3.14
C LEU A 19 12.38 -17.63 2.34
N GLY A 20 12.64 -16.47 2.97
CA GLY A 20 13.06 -15.25 2.29
C GLY A 20 11.97 -14.62 1.41
N ILE A 21 10.72 -15.09 1.54
CA ILE A 21 9.56 -14.61 0.78
C ILE A 21 8.91 -13.46 1.55
N ILE A 22 8.59 -12.37 0.85
CA ILE A 22 7.83 -11.25 1.41
C ILE A 22 6.48 -11.21 0.71
N ASP A 23 5.41 -11.29 1.49
CA ASP A 23 4.06 -10.99 1.00
C ASP A 23 3.85 -9.47 1.06
N THR A 24 3.88 -8.82 -0.09
CA THR A 24 3.80 -7.36 -0.17
C THR A 24 2.38 -6.81 -0.05
N HIS A 25 1.35 -7.67 -0.04
CA HIS A 25 -0.04 -7.20 -0.09
C HIS A 25 -1.02 -8.21 0.52
N ALA A 26 -1.29 -8.06 1.82
CA ALA A 26 -2.31 -8.83 2.52
C ALA A 26 -3.34 -7.92 3.21
N HIS A 27 -4.53 -8.46 3.49
CA HIS A 27 -5.54 -7.81 4.34
C HIS A 27 -5.77 -8.67 5.58
N LEU A 28 -4.79 -8.70 6.50
CA LEU A 28 -4.86 -9.56 7.68
C LEU A 28 -5.84 -9.04 8.74
N ASP A 29 -6.24 -7.77 8.66
CA ASP A 29 -7.28 -7.18 9.51
C ASP A 29 -8.70 -7.51 9.04
N ASP A 30 -8.88 -8.09 7.86
CA ASP A 30 -10.19 -8.47 7.31
C ASP A 30 -10.95 -9.40 8.28
N GLY A 31 -12.25 -9.14 8.44
CA GLY A 31 -13.13 -9.91 9.33
C GLY A 31 -13.27 -11.39 8.95
N ARG A 32 -12.94 -11.77 7.71
CA ARG A 32 -12.86 -13.18 7.29
C ARG A 32 -11.85 -13.98 8.10
N PHE A 33 -10.85 -13.33 8.70
CA PHE A 33 -9.86 -13.97 9.57
C PHE A 33 -10.24 -13.89 11.06
N ASP A 34 -11.38 -13.31 11.46
CA ASP A 34 -11.68 -13.12 12.88
C ASP A 34 -11.67 -14.41 13.70
N ALA A 35 -12.04 -15.54 13.10
CA ALA A 35 -12.08 -16.83 13.77
C ALA A 35 -10.69 -17.45 13.99
N ASP A 36 -9.72 -17.16 13.13
CA ASP A 36 -8.44 -17.90 13.04
C ASP A 36 -7.20 -17.04 12.77
N ARG A 37 -7.29 -15.70 12.82
CA ARG A 37 -6.21 -14.74 12.52
C ARG A 37 -4.89 -15.10 13.20
N ALA A 38 -4.94 -15.39 14.51
CA ALA A 38 -3.74 -15.74 15.26
C ALA A 38 -3.09 -17.05 14.78
N GLU A 39 -3.91 -18.02 14.37
CA GLU A 39 -3.41 -19.28 13.81
C GLU A 39 -2.80 -19.05 12.42
N VAL A 40 -3.46 -18.28 11.56
CA VAL A 40 -2.95 -17.91 10.23
C VAL A 40 -1.61 -17.18 10.35
N ILE A 41 -1.52 -16.17 11.22
CA ILE A 41 -0.27 -15.44 11.46
C ILE A 41 0.82 -16.35 12.04
N GLY A 42 0.47 -17.28 12.93
CA GLY A 42 1.41 -18.27 13.46
C GLY A 42 1.96 -19.25 12.41
N ARG A 43 1.24 -19.44 11.30
CA ARG A 43 1.77 -20.17 10.13
C ARG A 43 2.69 -19.26 9.31
N LEU A 44 2.24 -18.04 9.00
CA LEU A 44 3.02 -17.06 8.24
C LEU A 44 4.37 -16.74 8.90
N SER A 45 4.46 -16.72 10.23
CA SER A 45 5.71 -16.41 10.94
C SER A 45 6.83 -17.43 10.72
N ARG A 46 6.49 -18.62 10.24
CA ARG A 46 7.43 -19.69 9.89
C ARG A 46 7.85 -19.63 8.43
N ASP A 47 6.93 -19.23 7.55
CA ASP A 47 7.12 -19.34 6.11
C ASP A 47 7.56 -18.01 5.46
N MET A 48 7.13 -16.87 6.01
CA MET A 48 7.36 -15.54 5.45
C MET A 48 8.46 -14.78 6.18
N GLU A 49 9.31 -14.11 5.41
CA GLU A 49 10.29 -13.15 5.92
C GLU A 49 9.60 -11.87 6.42
N ALA A 50 8.64 -11.38 5.64
CA ALA A 50 7.81 -10.24 6.03
C ALA A 50 6.43 -10.29 5.34
N VAL A 51 5.46 -9.61 5.95
CA VAL A 51 4.12 -9.39 5.37
C VAL A 51 3.77 -7.90 5.50
N ILE A 52 3.25 -7.29 4.44
CA ILE A 52 2.73 -5.91 4.47
C ILE A 52 1.21 -5.96 4.40
N THR A 53 0.55 -5.70 5.54
CA THR A 53 -0.90 -5.61 5.62
C THR A 53 -1.39 -4.21 5.22
N GLN A 54 -2.50 -4.14 4.48
CA GLN A 54 -2.96 -2.92 3.83
C GLN A 54 -4.22 -2.38 4.49
N GLY A 55 -4.21 -1.10 4.84
CA GLY A 55 -5.43 -0.38 5.17
C GLY A 55 -6.12 0.20 3.92
N THR A 56 -7.43 0.07 3.82
CA THR A 56 -8.25 0.65 2.74
C THR A 56 -9.07 1.88 3.18
N THR A 57 -9.17 2.11 4.49
CA THR A 57 -9.79 3.25 5.16
C THR A 57 -8.97 3.64 6.38
N TYR A 58 -9.29 4.76 7.03
CA TYR A 58 -8.65 5.11 8.30
C TYR A 58 -8.83 4.03 9.38
N GLY A 59 -10.02 3.43 9.47
CA GLY A 59 -10.31 2.40 10.48
C GLY A 59 -9.47 1.13 10.28
N THR A 60 -9.41 0.65 9.05
CA THR A 60 -8.59 -0.52 8.68
C THR A 60 -7.10 -0.20 8.71
N SER A 61 -6.68 1.03 8.41
CA SER A 61 -5.29 1.49 8.59
C SER A 61 -4.88 1.42 10.07
N VAL A 62 -5.72 1.88 11.00
CA VAL A 62 -5.46 1.74 12.44
C VAL A 62 -5.39 0.25 12.85
N ALA A 63 -6.26 -0.60 12.30
CA ALA A 63 -6.24 -2.03 12.58
C ALA A 63 -4.96 -2.71 12.06
N SER A 64 -4.57 -2.40 10.81
CA SER A 64 -3.33 -2.85 10.18
C SER A 64 -2.08 -2.43 10.96
N VAL A 65 -2.01 -1.17 11.42
CA VAL A 65 -0.92 -0.69 12.29
C VAL A 65 -0.86 -1.48 13.59
N ARG A 66 -2.00 -1.62 14.28
CA ARG A 66 -2.05 -2.40 15.55
C ARG A 66 -1.63 -3.84 15.37
N LEU A 67 -1.95 -4.44 14.22
CA LEU A 67 -1.53 -5.79 13.91
C LEU A 67 -0.02 -5.86 13.65
N ALA A 68 0.52 -4.91 12.88
CA ALA A 68 1.95 -4.83 12.59
C ALA A 68 2.82 -4.61 13.85
N GLU A 69 2.30 -3.89 14.85
CA GLU A 69 3.00 -3.69 16.13
C GLU A 69 3.02 -4.94 17.02
N GLN A 70 2.13 -5.92 16.78
CA GLN A 70 2.09 -7.17 17.55
C GLN A 70 3.09 -8.21 17.06
N TYR A 71 3.59 -8.10 15.82
CA TYR A 71 4.40 -9.13 15.17
C TYR A 71 5.60 -8.53 14.44
N ASP A 72 6.80 -9.02 14.76
CA ASP A 72 8.05 -8.45 14.23
C ASP A 72 8.19 -8.49 12.71
N PHE A 73 7.56 -9.46 12.05
CA PHE A 73 7.63 -9.65 10.60
C PHE A 73 6.46 -9.01 9.84
N ILE A 74 5.50 -8.39 10.54
CA ILE A 74 4.37 -7.70 9.92
C ILE A 74 4.66 -6.20 9.88
N TYR A 75 4.33 -5.58 8.76
CA TYR A 75 4.39 -4.15 8.49
C TYR A 75 3.03 -3.68 7.95
N ALA A 76 2.80 -2.38 7.94
CA ALA A 76 1.54 -1.80 7.49
C ALA A 76 1.74 -0.81 6.33
N ALA A 77 0.79 -0.78 5.41
CA ALA A 77 0.52 0.36 4.55
C ALA A 77 -0.77 1.04 5.02
N VAL A 78 -0.80 2.37 4.93
CA VAL A 78 -1.96 3.18 5.35
C VAL A 78 -2.43 4.08 4.22
N GLY A 79 -3.73 4.18 4.02
CA GLY A 79 -4.30 4.87 2.87
C GLY A 79 -5.81 4.73 2.78
N TRP A 80 -6.33 5.25 1.69
CA TRP A 80 -7.73 5.18 1.31
C TRP A 80 -7.89 4.61 -0.09
N HIS A 81 -8.57 3.47 -0.14
CA HIS A 81 -8.84 2.71 -1.35
C HIS A 81 -9.89 3.41 -2.22
N PRO A 82 -9.81 3.31 -3.56
CA PRO A 82 -10.77 3.94 -4.48
C PRO A 82 -12.24 3.57 -4.22
N GLU A 83 -12.52 2.32 -3.87
CA GLU A 83 -13.90 1.87 -3.54
C GLU A 83 -14.45 2.54 -2.27
N ASP A 84 -13.58 2.85 -1.31
CA ASP A 84 -14.02 3.34 -0.01
C ASP A 84 -14.23 4.85 0.03
N LEU A 85 -13.69 5.62 -0.93
CA LEU A 85 -13.59 7.10 -0.93
C LEU A 85 -14.86 7.87 -0.51
N ALA A 86 -16.05 7.31 -0.72
CA ALA A 86 -17.31 7.92 -0.27
C ALA A 86 -17.39 8.10 1.26
N GLY A 87 -16.61 7.34 2.03
CA GLY A 87 -16.53 7.49 3.47
C GLY A 87 -15.66 8.65 3.96
N ILE A 88 -14.92 9.37 3.09
CA ILE A 88 -14.13 10.54 3.48
C ILE A 88 -15.11 11.67 3.84
N ARG A 89 -15.18 12.02 5.12
CA ARG A 89 -16.14 13.00 5.64
C ARG A 89 -15.64 14.43 5.63
N ASP A 90 -14.33 14.60 5.71
CA ASP A 90 -13.70 15.91 5.72
C ASP A 90 -12.24 15.82 5.24
N GLU A 91 -11.65 16.98 4.95
CA GLU A 91 -10.32 17.10 4.38
C GLU A 91 -9.18 16.78 5.37
N ARG A 92 -9.47 16.44 6.65
CA ARG A 92 -8.43 16.02 7.61
C ARG A 92 -7.95 14.60 7.39
N TYR A 93 -8.60 13.81 6.53
CA TYR A 93 -8.23 12.42 6.31
C TYR A 93 -6.74 12.25 5.95
N LEU A 94 -6.16 13.14 5.14
CA LEU A 94 -4.71 13.10 4.83
C LEU A 94 -3.85 13.32 6.06
N ALA A 95 -4.23 14.25 6.94
CA ALA A 95 -3.50 14.51 8.18
C ALA A 95 -3.57 13.31 9.12
N ASP A 96 -4.69 12.58 9.14
CA ASP A 96 -4.84 11.34 9.90
C ASP A 96 -3.94 10.21 9.35
N ILE A 97 -3.87 10.05 8.02
CA ILE A 97 -2.96 9.09 7.37
C ILE A 97 -1.50 9.47 7.60
N GLU A 98 -1.16 10.76 7.45
CA GLU A 98 0.18 11.29 7.73
C GLU A 98 0.60 10.99 9.17
N ARG A 99 -0.30 11.23 10.13
CA ARG A 99 -0.05 10.96 11.55
C ARG A 99 0.27 9.49 11.78
N LEU A 100 -0.52 8.58 11.21
CA LEU A 100 -0.23 7.14 11.31
C LEU A 100 1.16 6.80 10.76
N ALA A 101 1.50 7.33 9.59
CA ALA A 101 2.78 7.07 8.93
C ALA A 101 3.99 7.65 9.69
N ARG A 102 3.81 8.74 10.43
CA ARG A 102 4.88 9.38 11.22
C ARG A 102 5.03 8.77 12.61
N GLU A 103 3.94 8.45 13.28
CA GLU A 103 3.93 7.99 14.68
C GLU A 103 4.30 6.51 14.81
N HIS A 104 4.09 5.70 13.76
CA HIS A 104 4.29 4.25 13.81
C HIS A 104 5.40 3.78 12.88
N GLU A 105 6.51 3.29 13.44
CA GLU A 105 7.69 2.84 12.67
C GLU A 105 7.41 1.67 11.73
N LYS A 106 6.38 0.88 12.02
CA LYS A 106 5.93 -0.26 11.22
C LYS A 106 5.12 0.13 9.99
N VAL A 107 4.78 1.41 9.82
CA VAL A 107 4.17 1.92 8.58
C VAL A 107 5.27 2.15 7.55
N VAL A 108 5.14 1.47 6.42
CA VAL A 108 6.21 1.37 5.42
C VAL A 108 5.79 1.82 4.01
N ALA A 109 4.52 2.12 3.80
CA ALA A 109 3.98 2.60 2.53
C ALA A 109 2.69 3.40 2.73
N ILE A 110 2.35 4.22 1.73
CA ILE A 110 1.00 4.78 1.58
C ILE A 110 0.22 3.90 0.62
N GLY A 111 -0.86 3.32 1.09
CA GLY A 111 -1.54 2.22 0.40
C GLY A 111 -2.60 1.57 1.30
N GLU A 112 -3.65 0.99 0.75
CA GLU A 112 -3.92 0.82 -0.68
C GLU A 112 -4.60 2.07 -1.25
N ILE A 113 -4.07 2.62 -2.35
CA ILE A 113 -4.59 3.82 -3.02
C ILE A 113 -4.63 3.57 -4.52
N GLY A 114 -5.47 4.25 -5.30
CA GLY A 114 -5.51 3.97 -6.73
C GLY A 114 -6.79 4.38 -7.41
N LEU A 115 -7.11 3.68 -8.49
CA LEU A 115 -8.31 3.87 -9.31
C LEU A 115 -9.02 2.52 -9.52
N ASP A 116 -10.32 2.50 -9.25
CA ASP A 116 -11.20 1.36 -9.51
C ASP A 116 -12.46 1.83 -10.25
N TYR A 117 -12.55 1.47 -11.53
CA TYR A 117 -13.66 1.84 -12.42
C TYR A 117 -14.64 0.70 -12.66
N TYR A 118 -14.49 -0.43 -11.97
CA TYR A 118 -15.29 -1.62 -12.19
C TYR A 118 -16.70 -1.48 -11.59
N TRP A 119 -16.80 -0.95 -10.37
CA TRP A 119 -18.08 -0.77 -9.68
C TRP A 119 -18.73 0.58 -10.02
N LYS A 120 -20.03 0.56 -10.33
CA LYS A 120 -20.78 1.77 -10.73
C LYS A 120 -21.07 2.70 -9.57
N GLU A 121 -21.07 2.15 -8.36
CA GLU A 121 -21.33 2.81 -7.09
C GLU A 121 -20.11 3.58 -6.58
N ASN A 122 -18.91 3.27 -7.10
CA ASN A 122 -17.69 4.00 -6.78
C ASN A 122 -17.80 5.47 -7.18
N LEU A 123 -17.03 6.31 -6.51
CA LEU A 123 -16.99 7.72 -6.84
C LEU A 123 -16.51 7.95 -8.28
N PRO A 124 -16.94 9.04 -8.93
CA PRO A 124 -16.52 9.39 -10.29
C PRO A 124 -15.00 9.48 -10.45
N ARG A 125 -14.52 9.24 -11.68
CA ARG A 125 -13.10 9.14 -12.04
C ARG A 125 -12.27 10.35 -11.61
N ASP A 126 -12.80 11.55 -11.80
CA ASP A 126 -12.17 12.81 -11.42
C ASP A 126 -11.95 12.92 -9.90
N VAL A 127 -12.90 12.41 -9.10
CA VAL A 127 -12.75 12.35 -7.64
C VAL A 127 -11.70 11.30 -7.24
N GLN A 128 -11.69 10.13 -7.87
CA GLN A 128 -10.68 9.10 -7.58
C GLN A 128 -9.26 9.61 -7.93
N LEU A 129 -9.10 10.22 -9.11
CA LEU A 129 -7.84 10.85 -9.52
C LEU A 129 -7.39 11.92 -8.53
N LEU A 130 -8.27 12.84 -8.13
CA LEU A 130 -7.95 13.85 -7.12
C LEU A 130 -7.41 13.22 -5.82
N ARG A 131 -8.05 12.15 -5.34
CA ARG A 131 -7.65 11.47 -4.11
C ARG A 131 -6.37 10.64 -4.29
N LEU A 132 -6.14 10.05 -5.46
CA LEU A 132 -4.86 9.41 -5.82
C LEU A 132 -3.72 10.42 -5.78
N HIS A 133 -3.89 11.58 -6.42
CA HIS A 133 -2.90 12.66 -6.41
C HIS A 133 -2.52 13.07 -5.00
N GLN A 134 -3.51 13.37 -4.17
CA GLN A 134 -3.30 13.80 -2.79
C GLN A 134 -2.51 12.77 -1.97
N GLN A 135 -2.83 11.49 -2.11
CA GLN A 135 -2.16 10.42 -1.37
C GLN A 135 -0.74 10.13 -1.91
N CYS A 136 -0.52 10.27 -3.23
CA CYS A 136 0.81 10.18 -3.83
C CYS A 136 1.72 11.35 -3.41
N GLU A 137 1.20 12.58 -3.37
CA GLU A 137 1.94 13.73 -2.85
C GLU A 137 2.33 13.54 -1.38
N LEU A 138 1.40 13.00 -0.57
CA LEU A 138 1.70 12.62 0.81
C LEU A 138 2.82 11.58 0.88
N ALA A 139 2.73 10.50 0.10
CA ALA A 139 3.75 9.46 0.04
C ALA A 139 5.13 10.02 -0.30
N ALA A 140 5.20 10.89 -1.32
CA ALA A 140 6.44 11.55 -1.73
C ALA A 140 7.01 12.46 -0.63
N SER A 141 6.15 13.23 0.04
CA SER A 141 6.57 14.12 1.15
C SER A 141 7.13 13.36 2.37
N LEU A 142 6.72 12.09 2.52
CA LEU A 142 7.15 11.20 3.60
C LEU A 142 8.33 10.30 3.22
N ASP A 143 8.83 10.38 1.97
CA ASP A 143 9.79 9.43 1.39
C ASP A 143 9.33 7.96 1.49
N LEU A 144 8.01 7.73 1.44
CA LEU A 144 7.40 6.41 1.47
C LEU A 144 6.98 5.98 0.06
N PRO A 145 7.10 4.68 -0.29
CA PRO A 145 6.53 4.15 -1.51
C PRO A 145 5.00 4.18 -1.46
N ALA A 146 4.37 4.22 -2.64
CA ALA A 146 2.93 4.04 -2.78
C ALA A 146 2.58 2.62 -3.28
N VAL A 147 1.51 2.04 -2.73
CA VAL A 147 0.91 0.77 -3.19
C VAL A 147 -0.34 1.11 -4.00
N ILE A 148 -0.26 0.89 -5.32
CA ILE A 148 -1.22 1.35 -6.30
C ILE A 148 -2.18 0.23 -6.70
N HIS A 149 -3.45 0.45 -6.43
CA HIS A 149 -4.58 -0.30 -6.96
C HIS A 149 -4.94 0.19 -8.36
N ASP A 150 -5.19 -0.75 -9.26
CA ASP A 150 -5.63 -0.46 -10.61
C ASP A 150 -6.60 -1.54 -11.09
N ARG A 151 -7.87 -1.16 -11.26
CA ARG A 151 -8.91 -2.03 -11.82
C ARG A 151 -9.72 -1.29 -12.88
N GLU A 152 -9.64 -1.80 -14.10
CA GLU A 152 -10.26 -1.18 -15.30
C GLU A 152 -9.86 0.30 -15.51
N ALA A 153 -8.74 0.73 -14.91
CA ALA A 153 -8.25 2.10 -14.91
C ALA A 153 -6.83 2.22 -15.49
N HIS A 154 -6.31 1.15 -16.12
CA HIS A 154 -4.95 1.03 -16.64
C HIS A 154 -4.44 2.25 -17.42
N GLY A 155 -5.29 2.81 -18.28
CA GLY A 155 -4.96 3.99 -19.09
C GLY A 155 -4.71 5.23 -18.24
N ASP A 156 -5.63 5.53 -17.34
CA ASP A 156 -5.56 6.71 -16.46
C ASP A 156 -4.42 6.55 -15.44
N CYS A 157 -4.21 5.34 -14.92
CA CYS A 157 -3.06 5.02 -14.06
C CYS A 157 -1.72 5.24 -14.78
N LEU A 158 -1.59 4.78 -16.02
CA LEU A 158 -0.37 4.97 -16.81
C LEU A 158 -0.17 6.45 -17.16
N GLU A 159 -1.23 7.16 -17.51
CA GLU A 159 -1.19 8.60 -17.80
C GLU A 159 -0.74 9.39 -16.57
N PHE A 160 -1.32 9.11 -15.40
CA PHE A 160 -0.90 9.68 -14.12
C PHE A 160 0.60 9.45 -13.88
N VAL A 161 1.08 8.21 -14.03
CA VAL A 161 2.51 7.87 -13.87
C VAL A 161 3.40 8.67 -14.82
N GLN A 162 2.95 8.91 -16.05
CA GLN A 162 3.74 9.56 -17.08
C GLN A 162 3.79 11.09 -16.93
N LYS A 163 2.69 11.70 -16.47
CA LYS A 163 2.50 13.16 -16.52
C LYS A 163 2.50 13.82 -15.15
N GLU A 164 2.05 13.10 -14.13
CA GLU A 164 1.56 13.69 -12.88
C GLU A 164 2.20 13.08 -11.62
N MET A 165 2.86 11.92 -11.73
CA MET A 165 3.55 11.29 -10.61
C MET A 165 4.57 12.23 -9.96
N PRO A 166 4.50 12.42 -8.63
CA PRO A 166 5.47 13.21 -7.88
C PRO A 166 6.91 12.72 -8.13
N LYS A 167 7.83 13.66 -8.33
CA LYS A 167 9.22 13.32 -8.66
C LYS A 167 9.86 12.51 -7.54
N GLY A 168 10.43 11.36 -7.88
CA GLY A 168 11.14 10.49 -6.94
C GLY A 168 10.24 9.56 -6.13
N LEU A 169 8.91 9.63 -6.30
CA LEU A 169 8.00 8.69 -5.68
C LEU A 169 8.25 7.27 -6.21
N ARG A 170 8.38 6.33 -5.28
CA ARG A 170 8.50 4.90 -5.55
C ARG A 170 7.09 4.30 -5.54
N MET A 171 6.82 3.35 -6.44
CA MET A 171 5.51 2.71 -6.51
C MET A 171 5.63 1.21 -6.75
N VAL A 172 4.63 0.49 -6.27
CA VAL A 172 4.28 -0.85 -6.71
C VAL A 172 2.83 -0.86 -7.15
N PHE A 173 2.56 -1.37 -8.35
CA PHE A 173 1.21 -1.75 -8.76
C PHE A 173 0.96 -3.16 -8.24
N HIS A 174 0.10 -3.29 -7.23
CA HIS A 174 -0.23 -4.61 -6.69
C HIS A 174 -1.27 -5.28 -7.58
N CYS A 175 -1.28 -6.63 -7.58
CA CYS A 175 -2.22 -7.43 -8.36
C CYS A 175 -2.31 -6.96 -9.83
N PHE A 176 -1.16 -6.76 -10.48
CA PHE A 176 -1.10 -6.11 -11.78
C PHE A 176 -1.80 -6.95 -12.86
N SER A 177 -2.84 -6.37 -13.47
CA SER A 177 -3.61 -7.00 -14.56
C SER A 177 -3.56 -6.23 -15.87
N GLY A 178 -2.66 -5.23 -15.98
CA GLY A 178 -2.47 -4.44 -17.19
C GLY A 178 -1.72 -5.19 -18.30
N SER A 179 -1.51 -4.53 -19.43
CA SER A 179 -0.80 -5.12 -20.56
C SER A 179 0.72 -5.17 -20.35
N LEU A 180 1.42 -6.03 -21.10
CA LEU A 180 2.88 -6.10 -21.08
C LEU A 180 3.53 -4.78 -21.50
N GLU A 181 2.90 -4.02 -22.39
CA GLU A 181 3.34 -2.70 -22.81
C GLU A 181 3.31 -1.73 -21.63
N MET A 182 2.21 -1.70 -20.88
CA MET A 182 2.11 -0.90 -19.66
C MET A 182 3.18 -1.30 -18.64
N ALA A 183 3.34 -2.61 -18.38
CA ALA A 183 4.37 -3.10 -17.45
C ALA A 183 5.78 -2.61 -17.83
N ARG A 184 6.13 -2.67 -19.11
CA ARG A 184 7.43 -2.17 -19.61
C ARG A 184 7.59 -0.67 -19.39
N GLU A 185 6.54 0.13 -19.55
CA GLU A 185 6.59 1.56 -19.27
C GLU A 185 6.77 1.85 -17.78
N LEU A 186 6.11 1.08 -16.91
CA LEU A 186 6.29 1.17 -15.45
C LEU A 186 7.73 0.80 -15.04
N TRP A 187 8.25 -0.33 -15.52
CA TRP A 187 9.58 -0.81 -15.15
C TRP A 187 10.72 0.13 -15.58
N LYS A 188 10.60 0.77 -16.76
CA LYS A 188 11.57 1.80 -17.21
C LYS A 188 11.69 2.97 -16.23
N ARG A 189 10.65 3.21 -15.43
CA ARG A 189 10.57 4.28 -14.43
C ARG A 189 10.93 3.81 -13.02
N GLY A 190 11.35 2.55 -12.87
CA GLY A 190 11.67 1.96 -11.57
C GLY A 190 10.44 1.63 -10.72
N ILE A 191 9.26 1.54 -11.34
CA ILE A 191 8.01 1.12 -10.69
C ILE A 191 7.90 -0.40 -10.81
N TYR A 192 7.50 -1.06 -9.72
CA TYR A 192 7.36 -2.51 -9.67
C TYR A 192 5.90 -2.94 -9.91
N THR A 193 5.71 -4.19 -10.32
CA THR A 193 4.40 -4.81 -10.53
C THR A 193 4.37 -6.14 -9.77
N GLY A 194 3.32 -6.38 -8.99
CA GLY A 194 3.07 -7.62 -8.25
C GLY A 194 2.12 -8.57 -8.96
#